data_AF-A0A8T2UYQ4-F1
#
_entry.id   AF-A0A8T2UYQ4-F1
#
_cell.length_a   1.000
_cell.length_b   1.000
_cell.length_c   1.000
_cell.angle_alpha   90.00
_cell.angle_beta   90.00
_cell.angle_gamma   90.00
#
_symmetry.space_group_name_H-M   'P 1'
#
loop_
_entity.id
_entity.type
_entity.pdbx_description
1 polymer ?
#
loop_
_entity_poly.entity_id
_entity_poly.type
_entity_poly.pdbx_seq_one_letter_code
_entity_poly.pdbx_strand_id
1 'polypeptide(L)'
;MDWGNVTVIDLVEALQEVDWTTPPRPLSEFFAKFSVPSSVAKLESRSKCNFYYYRTNYFILLAVILVVAFLRNPLALFAVAMAAFCIACFNDSFALSVSHKITKSVRRISPQLAAKMRPPMMPVIRGRPTAKRAVYICGQSRNVVVLVMAAVTLLLWFLTSAFLTVFGALSIALAGIILHSSLRTPNLKARLNTFREEFRAVWRTHGEF
;
A
#
# COMPACT_ATOMS: atom_id res chain seq x y z
N MET A 1 8.92 -16.83 -15.96
CA MET A 1 9.68 -16.52 -14.72
C MET A 1 10.07 -17.71 -13.84
N ASP A 2 11.37 -17.91 -13.65
CA ASP A 2 11.91 -18.63 -12.51
C ASP A 2 11.98 -17.68 -11.31
N TRP A 3 10.97 -17.74 -10.44
CA TRP A 3 10.90 -16.92 -9.21
C TRP A 3 12.09 -17.12 -8.26
N GLY A 4 12.94 -18.13 -8.49
CA GLY A 4 14.22 -18.29 -7.79
C GLY A 4 15.22 -17.17 -8.08
N ASN A 5 15.18 -16.58 -9.29
CA ASN A 5 16.12 -15.53 -9.70
C ASN A 5 15.61 -14.11 -9.41
N VAL A 6 14.33 -13.95 -9.05
CA VAL A 6 13.74 -12.65 -8.73
C VAL A 6 14.22 -12.20 -7.36
N THR A 7 14.87 -11.04 -7.26
CA THR A 7 15.32 -10.53 -5.96
C THR A 7 14.13 -9.97 -5.17
N VAL A 8 14.31 -9.79 -3.86
CA VAL A 8 13.28 -9.16 -3.01
C VAL A 8 13.05 -7.71 -3.43
N ILE A 9 14.09 -7.03 -3.91
CA ILE A 9 14.00 -5.64 -4.38
C ILE A 9 13.12 -5.57 -5.62
N ASP A 10 13.36 -6.42 -6.62
CA ASP A 10 12.54 -6.49 -7.84
C ASP A 10 11.07 -6.77 -7.51
N LEU A 11 10.81 -7.66 -6.53
CA LEU A 11 9.46 -7.96 -6.07
C LEU A 11 8.80 -6.73 -5.43
N VAL A 12 9.53 -5.97 -4.60
CA VAL A 12 9.02 -4.75 -3.97
C VAL A 12 8.71 -3.69 -5.02
N GLU A 13 9.61 -3.46 -5.98
CA GLU A 13 9.39 -2.54 -7.09
C GLU A 13 8.16 -2.95 -7.90
N ALA A 14 8.06 -4.22 -8.27
CA ALA A 14 6.92 -4.76 -9.00
C ALA A 14 5.59 -4.64 -8.22
N LEU A 15 5.62 -4.63 -6.88
CA LEU A 15 4.44 -4.39 -6.03
C LEU A 15 4.10 -2.91 -5.88
N GLN A 16 5.09 -2.02 -5.99
CA GLN A 16 4.90 -0.57 -5.95
C GLN A 16 4.28 -0.05 -7.25
N GLU A 17 4.61 -0.65 -8.39
CA GLU A 17 4.08 -0.29 -9.72
C GLU A 17 2.66 -0.83 -10.00
N VAL A 18 2.05 -1.51 -9.04
CA VAL A 18 0.78 -2.22 -9.23
C VAL A 18 -0.42 -1.29 -9.38
N ASP A 19 -1.19 -1.53 -10.45
CA ASP A 19 -2.57 -1.05 -10.58
C ASP A 19 -3.50 -1.73 -9.55
N TRP A 20 -3.84 -0.98 -8.51
CA TRP A 20 -4.77 -1.37 -7.43
C TRP A 20 -6.23 -1.54 -7.88
N THR A 21 -6.53 -1.27 -9.15
CA THR A 21 -7.84 -1.48 -9.78
C THR A 21 -8.09 -2.95 -10.17
N THR A 22 -7.06 -3.80 -10.07
CA THR A 22 -7.19 -5.22 -10.41
C THR A 22 -8.13 -5.94 -9.42
N PRO A 23 -9.20 -6.61 -9.89
CA PRO A 23 -10.12 -7.30 -9.01
C PRO A 23 -9.43 -8.47 -8.29
N PRO A 24 -9.90 -8.85 -7.08
CA PRO A 24 -9.37 -10.01 -6.38
C PRO A 24 -9.57 -11.30 -7.19
N ARG A 25 -8.65 -12.25 -7.02
CA ARG A 25 -8.77 -13.57 -7.63
C ARG A 25 -9.90 -14.36 -6.97
N PRO A 26 -10.58 -15.27 -7.70
CA PRO A 26 -11.67 -16.07 -7.15
C PRO A 26 -11.26 -16.81 -5.88
N LEU A 27 -12.16 -16.87 -4.88
CA LEU A 27 -11.88 -17.54 -3.61
C LEU A 27 -11.68 -19.06 -3.76
N SER A 28 -12.37 -19.68 -4.72
CA SER A 28 -12.15 -21.09 -5.06
C SER A 28 -10.73 -21.36 -5.55
N GLU A 29 -10.13 -20.40 -6.26
CA GLU A 29 -8.73 -20.47 -6.68
C GLU A 29 -7.78 -20.17 -5.51
N PHE A 30 -8.11 -19.18 -4.68
CA PHE A 30 -7.33 -18.79 -3.52
C PHE A 30 -7.14 -19.97 -2.55
N PHE A 31 -8.22 -20.68 -2.21
CA PHE A 31 -8.20 -21.80 -1.24
C PHE A 31 -8.08 -23.20 -1.86
N ALA A 32 -7.70 -23.35 -3.13
CA ALA A 32 -7.77 -24.66 -3.81
C ALA A 32 -6.82 -25.75 -3.25
N LYS A 33 -5.51 -25.63 -3.46
CA LYS A 33 -4.53 -26.70 -3.16
C LYS A 33 -3.35 -26.17 -2.34
N PHE A 34 -3.18 -26.72 -1.14
CA PHE A 34 -2.06 -26.44 -0.25
C PHE A 34 -1.14 -27.67 -0.17
N SER A 35 0.17 -27.44 -0.16
CA SER A 35 1.16 -28.51 0.04
C SER A 35 2.39 -27.95 0.75
N VAL A 36 2.99 -28.75 1.62
CA VAL A 36 4.28 -28.40 2.22
C VAL A 36 5.36 -28.41 1.12
N PRO A 37 6.17 -27.36 0.97
CA PRO A 37 7.27 -27.35 0.00
C PRO A 37 8.39 -28.29 0.45
N SER A 38 8.95 -29.01 -0.51
CA SER A 38 10.01 -30.01 -0.27
C SER A 38 11.40 -29.42 -0.06
N SER A 39 11.61 -28.12 -0.33
CA SER A 39 12.88 -27.43 -0.15
C SER A 39 12.69 -25.93 0.08
N VAL A 40 13.69 -25.28 0.68
CA VAL A 40 13.68 -23.83 0.95
C VAL A 40 13.63 -23.02 -0.35
N ALA A 41 14.36 -23.42 -1.39
CA ALA A 41 14.30 -22.77 -2.70
C ALA A 41 12.87 -22.82 -3.31
N LYS A 42 12.16 -23.93 -3.10
CA LYS A 42 10.77 -24.08 -3.54
C LYS A 42 9.81 -23.25 -2.69
N LEU A 43 10.04 -23.17 -1.39
CA LEU A 43 9.29 -22.29 -0.48
C LEU A 43 9.41 -20.83 -0.94
N GLU A 44 10.64 -20.34 -1.14
CA GLU A 44 10.91 -18.97 -1.57
C GLU A 44 10.24 -18.64 -2.91
N SER A 45 10.41 -19.51 -3.90
CA SER A 45 9.78 -19.38 -5.22
C SER A 45 8.25 -19.31 -5.13
N ARG A 46 7.63 -20.16 -4.29
CA ARG A 46 6.18 -20.17 -4.04
C ARG A 46 5.71 -18.90 -3.37
N SER A 47 6.39 -18.47 -2.31
CA SER A 47 6.04 -17.26 -1.57
C SER A 47 6.06 -16.04 -2.48
N LYS A 48 7.13 -15.84 -3.27
CA LYS A 48 7.22 -14.72 -4.22
C LYS A 48 6.09 -14.77 -5.27
N CYS A 49 5.89 -15.93 -5.90
CA CYS A 49 4.85 -16.11 -6.92
C CYS A 49 3.44 -15.85 -6.38
N ASN A 50 3.10 -16.45 -5.25
CA ASN A 50 1.78 -16.32 -4.65
C ASN A 50 1.55 -14.92 -4.10
N PHE A 51 2.56 -14.30 -3.49
CA PHE A 51 2.50 -12.92 -2.97
C PHE A 51 2.15 -11.93 -4.09
N TYR A 52 2.83 -12.03 -5.23
CA TYR A 52 2.53 -11.21 -6.39
C TYR A 52 1.15 -11.53 -6.99
N TYR A 53 0.83 -12.81 -7.19
CA TYR A 53 -0.40 -13.22 -7.90
C TYR A 53 -1.69 -12.94 -7.13
N TYR A 54 -1.67 -13.10 -5.79
CA TYR A 54 -2.82 -12.91 -4.90
C TYR A 54 -2.75 -11.63 -4.05
N ARG A 55 -1.89 -10.66 -4.41
CA ARG A 55 -1.69 -9.40 -3.69
C ARG A 55 -2.99 -8.71 -3.24
N THR A 56 -3.98 -8.59 -4.12
CA THR A 56 -5.28 -7.96 -3.81
C THR A 56 -6.06 -8.77 -2.78
N ASN A 57 -6.04 -10.11 -2.87
CA ASN A 57 -6.69 -10.97 -1.88
C ASN A 57 -6.03 -10.84 -0.50
N TYR A 58 -4.70 -10.75 -0.44
CA TYR A 58 -3.98 -10.53 0.83
C TYR A 58 -4.27 -9.17 1.44
N PHE A 59 -4.35 -8.11 0.62
CA PHE A 59 -4.76 -6.79 1.08
C PHE A 59 -6.18 -6.81 1.66
N ILE A 60 -7.13 -7.47 0.98
CA ILE A 60 -8.50 -7.64 1.48
C ILE A 60 -8.49 -8.45 2.79
N LEU A 61 -7.72 -9.53 2.88
CA LEU A 61 -7.61 -10.34 4.09
C LEU A 61 -7.11 -9.50 5.28
N LEU A 62 -6.05 -8.70 5.08
CA LEU A 62 -5.54 -7.77 6.07
C LEU A 62 -6.62 -6.77 6.52
N ALA A 63 -7.33 -6.16 5.57
CA ALA A 63 -8.40 -5.21 5.86
C ALA A 63 -9.55 -5.85 6.64
N VAL A 64 -10.00 -7.05 6.25
CA VAL A 64 -11.06 -7.79 6.94
C VAL A 64 -10.65 -8.14 8.38
N ILE A 65 -9.43 -8.64 8.59
CA ILE A 65 -8.93 -8.98 9.93
C ILE A 65 -8.91 -7.73 10.82
N LEU A 66 -8.44 -6.59 10.30
CA LEU A 66 -8.45 -5.32 11.04
C LEU A 66 -9.88 -4.86 11.36
N VAL A 67 -10.81 -4.90 10.40
CA VAL A 67 -12.21 -4.53 10.64
C VAL A 67 -12.83 -5.42 11.71
N VAL A 68 -12.67 -6.74 11.60
CA VAL A 68 -13.20 -7.72 12.56
C VAL A 68 -12.62 -7.49 13.96
N ALA A 69 -11.31 -7.25 14.06
CA ALA A 69 -10.63 -7.01 15.33
C ALA A 69 -11.16 -5.76 16.08
N PHE A 70 -11.70 -4.78 15.34
CA PHE A 70 -12.21 -3.53 15.90
C PHE A 70 -13.73 -3.34 15.78
N LEU A 71 -14.51 -4.38 15.47
CA LEU A 71 -15.99 -4.28 15.43
C LEU A 71 -16.59 -3.78 16.75
N ARG A 72 -15.98 -4.12 17.88
CA ARG A 72 -16.42 -3.69 19.22
C ARG A 72 -15.89 -2.31 19.63
N ASN A 73 -14.95 -1.76 18.87
CA ASN A 73 -14.30 -0.48 19.19
C ASN A 73 -14.14 0.37 17.92
N PRO A 74 -15.22 1.05 17.48
CA PRO A 74 -15.23 1.82 16.25
C PRO A 74 -14.24 3.01 16.29
N LEU A 75 -13.94 3.53 17.49
CA LEU A 75 -12.96 4.59 17.65
C LEU A 75 -11.53 4.11 17.34
N ALA A 76 -11.19 2.90 17.80
CA ALA A 76 -9.92 2.27 17.44
C ALA A 76 -9.83 1.93 15.95
N LEU A 77 -10.95 1.49 15.33
CA LEU A 77 -11.01 1.28 13.88
C LEU A 77 -10.74 2.58 13.10
N PHE A 78 -11.33 3.69 13.54
CA PHE A 78 -11.06 5.02 12.97
C PHE A 78 -9.58 5.40 13.12
N ALA A 79 -8.97 5.13 14.28
CA ALA A 79 -7.55 5.37 14.49
C ALA A 79 -6.67 4.53 13.56
N VAL A 80 -7.01 3.25 13.32
CA VAL A 80 -6.30 2.40 12.32
C VAL A 80 -6.44 2.96 10.90
N ALA A 81 -7.62 3.43 10.51
CA ALA A 81 -7.81 4.07 9.21
C ALA A 81 -6.99 5.37 9.09
N MET A 82 -6.92 6.16 10.16
CA MET A 82 -6.09 7.36 10.22
C MET A 82 -4.59 7.04 10.16
N ALA A 83 -4.15 5.94 10.77
CA ALA A 83 -2.78 5.42 10.66
C ALA A 83 -2.44 5.07 9.21
N ALA A 84 -3.33 4.33 8.52
CA ALA A 84 -3.15 3.97 7.12
C ALA A 84 -3.10 5.21 6.21
N PHE A 85 -3.96 6.20 6.45
CA PHE A 85 -3.93 7.46 5.73
C PHE A 85 -2.64 8.25 6.00
N CYS A 86 -2.15 8.25 7.24
CA CYS A 86 -0.90 8.88 7.64
C CYS A 86 0.29 8.28 6.88
N ILE A 87 0.35 6.95 6.77
CA ILE A 87 1.35 6.24 5.97
C ILE A 87 1.23 6.60 4.48
N ALA A 88 0.01 6.62 3.93
CA ALA A 88 -0.23 7.00 2.54
C ALA A 88 0.23 8.43 2.22
N CYS A 89 0.15 9.36 3.18
CA CYS A 89 0.65 10.72 3.03
C CYS A 89 2.18 10.82 2.87
N PHE A 90 2.96 9.78 3.17
CA PHE A 90 4.38 9.75 2.81
C PHE A 90 4.61 9.60 1.29
N ASN A 91 3.63 9.12 0.53
CA ASN A 91 3.69 9.11 -0.92
C ASN A 91 3.41 10.52 -1.48
N ASP A 92 4.35 11.07 -2.26
CA ASP A 92 4.28 12.44 -2.80
C ASP A 92 3.02 12.67 -3.64
N SER A 93 2.71 11.75 -4.56
CA SER A 93 1.53 11.82 -5.43
C SER A 93 0.23 11.79 -4.64
N PHE A 94 0.16 10.92 -3.62
CA PHE A 94 -0.99 10.83 -2.74
C PHE A 94 -1.17 12.12 -1.92
N ALA A 95 -0.11 12.61 -1.28
CA ALA A 95 -0.13 13.84 -0.48
C ALA A 95 -0.58 15.06 -1.28
N LEU A 96 -0.08 15.21 -2.52
CA LEU A 96 -0.48 16.30 -3.41
C LEU A 96 -1.95 16.16 -3.84
N SER A 97 -2.41 14.94 -4.15
CA SER A 97 -3.81 14.67 -4.49
C SER A 97 -4.75 15.01 -3.34
N VAL A 98 -4.40 14.60 -2.12
CA VAL A 98 -5.11 14.94 -0.88
C VAL A 98 -5.17 16.46 -0.71
N SER A 99 -4.03 17.14 -0.76
CA SER A 99 -3.92 18.59 -0.62
C SER A 99 -4.80 19.33 -1.64
N HIS A 100 -4.77 18.89 -2.90
CA HIS A 100 -5.58 19.47 -3.97
C HIS A 100 -7.08 19.21 -3.76
N LYS A 101 -7.49 18.00 -3.40
CA LYS A 101 -8.89 17.65 -3.12
C LYS A 101 -9.44 18.46 -1.94
N ILE A 102 -8.70 18.53 -0.84
CA ILE A 102 -9.09 19.32 0.33
C ILE A 102 -9.19 20.79 -0.05
N THR A 103 -8.17 21.36 -0.69
CA THR A 103 -8.17 22.79 -1.09
C THR A 103 -9.33 23.11 -2.04
N LYS A 104 -9.64 22.21 -2.99
CA LYS A 104 -10.78 22.36 -3.91
C LYS A 104 -12.12 22.32 -3.16
N SER A 105 -12.27 21.42 -2.19
CA SER A 105 -13.46 21.34 -1.33
C SER A 105 -13.60 22.59 -0.46
N VAL A 106 -12.52 23.01 0.20
CA VAL A 106 -12.51 24.23 1.03
C VAL A 106 -12.81 25.46 0.20
N ARG A 107 -12.29 25.56 -1.04
CA ARG A 107 -12.59 26.69 -1.94
C ARG A 107 -14.08 26.84 -2.25
N ARG A 108 -14.84 25.74 -2.26
CA ARG A 108 -16.31 25.78 -2.43
C ARG A 108 -17.04 26.35 -1.21
N ILE A 109 -16.48 26.18 -0.01
CA ILE A 109 -17.07 26.62 1.25
C ILE A 109 -16.59 28.04 1.61
N SER A 110 -15.28 28.27 1.55
CA SER A 110 -14.64 29.55 1.85
C SER A 110 -13.41 29.76 0.95
N PRO A 111 -13.51 30.66 -0.04
CA PRO A 111 -12.38 31.03 -0.89
C PRO A 111 -11.21 31.66 -0.10
N GLN A 112 -11.52 32.39 0.97
CA GLN A 112 -10.53 33.04 1.83
C GLN A 112 -9.69 32.01 2.60
N LEU A 113 -10.31 30.95 3.12
CA LEU A 113 -9.58 29.87 3.80
C LEU A 113 -8.70 29.09 2.82
N ALA A 114 -9.20 28.80 1.62
CA ALA A 114 -8.41 28.14 0.58
C ALA A 114 -7.18 28.96 0.13
N ALA A 115 -7.26 30.29 0.17
CA ALA A 115 -6.10 31.15 -0.11
C ALA A 115 -5.01 31.01 0.95
N LYS A 116 -5.38 30.86 2.24
CA LYS A 116 -4.43 30.63 3.35
C LYS A 116 -3.78 29.25 3.31
N MET A 117 -4.40 28.27 2.67
CA MET A 117 -3.90 26.90 2.54
C MET A 117 -2.89 26.73 1.39
N ARG A 118 -2.53 27.81 0.68
CA ARG A 118 -1.54 27.74 -0.39
C ARG A 118 -0.15 27.51 0.19
N PRO A 119 0.68 26.66 -0.43
CA PRO A 119 2.07 26.50 -0.02
C PRO A 119 2.83 27.81 -0.18
N PRO A 120 3.87 28.05 0.64
CA PRO A 120 4.73 29.22 0.49
C PRO A 120 5.35 29.23 -0.91
N MET A 121 5.23 30.36 -1.61
CA MET A 121 5.81 30.54 -2.94
C MET A 121 7.33 30.58 -2.81
N MET A 122 7.99 29.52 -3.26
CA MET A 122 9.45 29.53 -3.43
C MET A 122 9.77 30.33 -4.70
N PRO A 123 10.61 31.38 -4.63
CA PRO A 123 11.02 32.11 -5.81
C PRO A 123 11.75 31.16 -6.77
N VAL A 124 11.26 31.06 -8.00
CA VAL A 124 11.90 30.26 -9.04
C VAL A 124 13.13 31.03 -9.51
N ILE A 125 14.30 30.68 -8.98
CA ILE A 125 15.58 31.22 -9.43
C ILE A 125 15.97 30.46 -10.71
N ARG A 126 15.89 31.14 -11.85
CA ARG A 126 16.24 30.61 -13.17
C ARG A 126 17.71 30.17 -13.16
N GLY A 127 17.98 28.91 -13.50
CA GLY A 127 19.34 28.37 -13.64
C GLY A 127 19.88 27.54 -12.46
N ARG A 128 19.17 27.45 -11.33
CA ARG A 128 19.55 26.57 -10.22
C ARG A 128 18.84 25.21 -10.34
N PRO A 129 19.54 24.07 -10.21
CA PRO A 129 18.87 22.77 -10.16
C PRO A 129 17.85 22.79 -9.01
N THR A 130 16.61 22.44 -9.32
CA THR A 130 15.52 22.41 -8.35
C THR A 130 15.85 21.41 -7.25
N ALA A 131 16.16 21.90 -6.05
CA ALA A 131 16.21 21.07 -4.84
C ALA A 131 14.89 20.28 -4.73
N LYS A 132 14.94 19.04 -4.21
CA LYS A 132 13.75 18.17 -4.05
C LYS A 132 12.56 19.01 -3.56
N ARG A 133 11.53 19.10 -4.41
CA ARG A 133 10.37 19.99 -4.18
C ARG A 133 9.73 19.62 -2.84
N ALA A 134 9.76 20.54 -1.89
CA ALA A 134 9.12 20.32 -0.60
C ALA A 134 7.61 20.08 -0.80
N VAL A 135 7.10 18.98 -0.24
CA VAL A 135 5.69 18.60 -0.34
C VAL A 135 4.91 19.23 0.80
N TYR A 136 3.84 19.93 0.45
CA TYR A 136 2.95 20.60 1.40
C TYR A 136 1.54 20.03 1.31
N ILE A 137 0.95 19.77 2.46
CA ILE A 137 -0.45 19.37 2.60
C ILE A 137 -1.17 20.57 3.23
N CYS A 138 -2.09 21.19 2.48
CA CYS A 138 -2.87 22.34 2.94
C CYS A 138 -2.01 23.53 3.44
N GLY A 139 -0.86 23.77 2.80
CA GLY A 139 0.05 24.87 3.13
C GLY A 139 1.04 24.56 4.26
N GLN A 140 0.85 23.45 4.99
CA GLN A 140 1.77 22.96 6.02
C GLN A 140 2.73 21.94 5.44
N SER A 141 3.95 21.86 6.01
CA SER A 141 4.91 20.84 5.58
C SER A 141 4.31 19.45 5.85
N ARG A 142 4.50 18.52 4.91
CA ARG A 142 3.98 17.14 5.06
C ARG A 142 4.34 16.54 6.41
N ASN A 143 5.59 16.72 6.84
CA ASN A 143 6.10 16.10 8.06
C ASN A 143 5.34 16.57 9.30
N VAL A 144 4.95 17.85 9.37
CA VAL A 144 4.14 18.37 10.48
C VAL A 144 2.75 17.77 10.47
N VAL A 145 2.10 17.71 9.30
CA VAL A 145 0.76 17.12 9.17
C VAL A 145 0.77 15.65 9.58
N VAL A 146 1.74 14.88 9.05
CA VAL A 146 1.94 13.47 9.38
C VAL A 146 2.25 13.28 10.86
N LEU A 147 3.09 14.12 11.46
CA LEU A 147 3.42 14.04 12.89
C LEU A 147 2.19 14.27 13.78
N VAL A 148 1.39 15.31 13.47
CA VAL A 148 0.15 15.58 14.20
C VAL A 148 -0.82 14.42 14.05
N MET A 149 -1.03 13.93 12.83
CA MET A 149 -1.90 12.77 12.57
C MET A 149 -1.42 11.51 13.30
N ALA A 150 -0.11 11.25 13.33
CA ALA A 150 0.47 10.14 14.06
C ALA A 150 0.26 10.31 15.57
N ALA A 151 0.47 11.50 16.12
CA ALA A 151 0.24 11.78 17.54
C ALA A 151 -1.22 11.55 17.95
N VAL A 152 -2.18 12.05 17.16
CA VAL A 152 -3.62 11.80 17.40
C VAL A 152 -3.92 10.31 17.30
N THR A 153 -3.34 9.60 16.34
CA THR A 153 -3.52 8.15 16.18
C THR A 153 -3.03 7.38 17.41
N LEU A 154 -1.82 7.68 17.87
CA LEU A 154 -1.23 7.05 19.06
C LEU A 154 -2.04 7.37 20.32
N LEU A 155 -2.52 8.61 20.46
CA LEU A 155 -3.40 9.01 21.56
C LEU A 155 -4.71 8.21 21.53
N LEU A 156 -5.35 8.10 20.36
CA LEU A 156 -6.58 7.31 20.23
C LEU A 156 -6.34 5.84 20.58
N TRP A 157 -5.24 5.23 20.13
CA TRP A 157 -4.88 3.86 20.50
C TRP A 157 -4.62 3.70 22.00
N PHE A 158 -4.01 4.71 22.63
CA PHE A 158 -3.81 4.73 24.08
C PHE A 158 -5.14 4.81 24.83
N LEU A 159 -5.99 5.78 24.50
CA LEU A 159 -7.30 5.97 25.14
C LEU A 159 -8.24 4.78 24.95
N THR A 160 -8.11 4.07 23.83
CA THR A 160 -8.92 2.88 23.53
C THR A 160 -8.28 1.57 23.98
N SER A 161 -7.05 1.62 24.56
CA SER A 161 -6.24 0.44 24.88
C SER A 161 -6.10 -0.54 23.70
N ALA A 162 -6.07 -0.01 22.48
CA ALA A 162 -6.13 -0.78 21.25
C ALA A 162 -4.78 -1.37 20.82
N PHE A 163 -3.66 -0.97 21.43
CA PHE A 163 -2.32 -1.37 20.99
C PHE A 163 -2.16 -2.88 20.82
N LEU A 164 -2.54 -3.68 21.83
CA LEU A 164 -2.45 -5.13 21.75
C LEU A 164 -3.33 -5.71 20.64
N THR A 165 -4.53 -5.16 20.47
CA THR A 165 -5.45 -5.57 19.41
C THR A 165 -4.90 -5.22 18.02
N VAL A 166 -4.29 -4.03 17.84
CA VAL A 166 -3.69 -3.61 16.57
C VAL A 166 -2.53 -4.52 16.21
N PHE A 167 -1.55 -4.66 17.10
CA PHE A 167 -0.37 -5.49 16.84
C PHE A 167 -0.71 -6.97 16.74
N GLY A 168 -1.67 -7.45 17.53
CA GLY A 168 -2.20 -8.81 17.43
C GLY A 168 -2.88 -9.06 16.08
N ALA A 169 -3.78 -8.17 15.64
CA ALA A 169 -4.46 -8.29 14.35
C ALA A 169 -3.49 -8.24 13.17
N LEU A 170 -2.51 -7.32 13.20
CA LEU A 170 -1.45 -7.26 12.20
C LEU A 170 -0.61 -8.54 12.17
N SER A 171 -0.24 -9.07 13.33
CA SER A 171 0.54 -10.30 13.44
C SER A 171 -0.23 -11.50 12.87
N ILE A 172 -1.53 -11.62 13.21
CA ILE A 172 -2.41 -12.68 12.68
C ILE A 172 -2.54 -12.57 11.17
N ALA A 173 -2.76 -11.36 10.64
CA ALA A 173 -2.88 -11.14 9.21
C ALA A 173 -1.58 -11.48 8.47
N LEU A 174 -0.43 -10.99 8.95
CA LEU A 174 0.87 -11.28 8.36
C LEU A 174 1.21 -12.76 8.43
N ALA A 175 0.99 -13.42 9.56
CA ALA A 175 1.19 -14.86 9.70
C ALA A 175 0.30 -15.64 8.72
N GLY A 176 -0.98 -15.26 8.58
CA GLY A 176 -1.90 -15.86 7.63
C GLY A 176 -1.46 -15.69 6.17
N ILE A 177 -0.99 -14.49 5.79
CA ILE A 177 -0.46 -14.21 4.44
C ILE A 177 0.81 -15.01 4.17
N ILE A 178 1.75 -15.05 5.12
CA ILE A 178 3.00 -15.80 4.99
C ILE A 178 2.69 -17.30 4.87
N LEU A 179 1.83 -17.83 5.73
CA LEU A 179 1.43 -19.23 5.70
C LEU A 179 0.74 -19.59 4.38
N HIS A 180 -0.23 -18.78 3.96
CA HIS A 180 -0.95 -19.00 2.71
C HIS A 180 -0.01 -18.93 1.50
N SER A 181 0.81 -17.88 1.39
CA SER A 181 1.74 -17.70 0.27
C SER A 181 2.81 -18.81 0.20
N SER A 182 3.22 -19.35 1.35
CA SER A 182 4.19 -20.44 1.45
C SER A 182 3.62 -21.80 1.06
N LEU A 183 2.43 -22.13 1.58
CA LEU A 183 1.83 -23.45 1.41
C LEU A 183 1.01 -23.57 0.12
N ARG A 184 0.52 -22.45 -0.44
CA ARG A 184 -0.29 -22.49 -1.65
C ARG A 184 0.53 -22.99 -2.83
N THR A 185 0.04 -24.01 -3.51
CA THR A 185 0.69 -24.51 -4.73
C THR A 185 0.53 -23.51 -5.88
N PRO A 186 1.61 -23.11 -6.58
CA PRO A 186 1.52 -22.16 -7.69
C PRO A 186 0.62 -22.71 -8.79
N ASN A 187 -0.34 -21.89 -9.24
CA ASN A 187 -1.24 -22.26 -10.33
C ASN A 187 -0.52 -22.14 -11.67
N LEU A 188 -0.82 -23.04 -12.63
CA LEU A 188 -0.37 -22.90 -14.02
C LEU A 188 -0.83 -21.54 -14.61
N LYS A 189 -2.04 -21.10 -14.26
CA LYS A 189 -2.57 -19.78 -14.63
C LYS A 189 -1.75 -18.63 -14.05
N ALA A 190 -1.21 -18.80 -12.83
CA ALA A 190 -0.33 -17.81 -12.23
C ALA A 190 1.00 -17.72 -13.01
N ARG A 191 1.61 -18.87 -13.34
CA ARG A 191 2.83 -18.92 -14.16
C ARG A 191 2.60 -18.34 -15.56
N LEU A 192 1.50 -18.68 -16.22
CA LEU A 192 1.13 -18.17 -17.55
C LEU A 192 0.86 -16.66 -17.56
N ASN A 193 0.23 -16.12 -16.52
CA ASN A 193 0.04 -14.68 -16.40
C ASN A 193 1.37 -13.95 -16.23
N THR A 194 2.31 -14.52 -15.47
CA THR A 194 3.67 -13.97 -15.38
C THR A 194 4.36 -13.97 -16.75
N PHE A 195 4.29 -15.08 -17.50
CA PHE A 195 4.83 -15.11 -18.87
C PHE A 195 4.15 -14.06 -19.77
N ARG A 196 2.83 -13.90 -19.70
CA ARG A 196 2.11 -12.89 -20.50
C ARG A 196 2.52 -11.46 -20.14
N GLU A 197 2.84 -11.19 -18.87
CA GLU A 197 3.36 -9.90 -18.42
C GLU A 197 4.80 -9.68 -18.91
N GLU A 198 5.67 -10.70 -18.85
CA GLU A 198 7.02 -10.68 -19.43
C GLU A 198 6.97 -10.39 -20.94
N PHE A 199 6.12 -11.10 -21.69
CA PHE A 199 5.92 -10.84 -23.13
C PHE A 199 5.43 -9.42 -23.39
N ARG A 200 4.49 -8.90 -22.60
CA ARG A 200 4.02 -7.51 -22.70
C ARG A 200 5.09 -6.49 -22.34
N ALA A 201 6.01 -6.81 -21.43
CA ALA A 201 7.12 -5.94 -21.08
C ALA A 201 8.15 -5.87 -22.21
N VAL A 202 8.55 -7.02 -22.78
CA VAL A 202 9.45 -7.09 -23.94
C VAL A 202 8.84 -6.37 -25.15
N TRP A 203 7.54 -6.54 -25.40
CA TRP A 203 6.90 -5.87 -26.53
C TRP A 203 6.80 -4.35 -26.36
N ARG A 204 6.62 -3.86 -25.12
CA ARG A 204 6.66 -2.42 -24.83
C ARG A 204 8.04 -1.82 -25.08
N THR A 205 9.13 -2.52 -24.73
CA THR A 205 10.48 -2.03 -25.00
C THR A 205 10.87 -2.06 -26.48
N HIS A 206 10.21 -2.89 -27.31
CA HIS A 206 10.44 -2.94 -28.75
C HIS A 206 9.57 -1.94 -29.54
N GLY A 207 8.49 -1.42 -28.95
CA GLY A 207 7.58 -0.47 -29.59
C GLY A 207 7.92 1.01 -29.38
N GLU A 208 9.02 1.31 -28.67
CA GLU A 208 9.53 2.68 -28.42
C GLU A 208 10.67 3.08 -29.38
N PHE A 209 10.86 2.33 -30.47
CA PHE A 209 11.75 2.69 -31.59
C PHE A 209 10.95 3.04 -32.85
#